data_AF-A0A809YME5-F1
#
_entry.id   AF-A0A809YME5-F1
#
_cell.length_a   1.000
_cell.length_b   1.000
_cell.length_c   1.000
_cell.angle_alpha   90.00
_cell.angle_beta   90.00
_cell.angle_gamma   90.00
#
_symmetry.space_group_name_H-M   'P 1'
#
loop_
_entity.id
_entity.type
_entity.pdbx_description
1 polymer ?
#
loop_
_entity_poly.entity_id
_entity_poly.type
_entity_poly.pdbx_seq_one_letter_code
_entity_poly.pdbx_strand_id
1 'polypeptide(L)'
;MGQKATGKPAISPTLAGGEVPARKGRSSPSWQPVLQFLQRRFKVGFAWELHVRTGRHPDVCKSWKTGKHAPDAEALIALINSDVGDDVIRILTRNNTQAWAKALRRTHEIAKLRSLQADTERRLAALERGLEP
;
A
#
# COMPACT_ATOMS: atom_id res chain seq x y z
N MET A 1 16.47 57.78 5.50
CA MET A 1 16.69 57.64 4.03
C MET A 1 17.57 56.42 3.85
N GLY A 2 17.30 55.41 3.03
CA GLY A 2 16.26 55.16 2.05
C GLY A 2 16.74 53.98 1.18
N GLN A 3 15.82 53.05 0.92
CA GLN A 3 15.77 52.11 -0.21
C GLN A 3 16.49 50.74 -0.13
N LYS A 4 15.62 49.73 -0.29
CA LYS A 4 15.80 48.31 -0.63
C LYS A 4 16.13 48.15 -2.13
N ALA A 5 16.78 47.04 -2.50
CA ALA A 5 16.57 46.28 -3.76
C ALA A 5 17.45 45.01 -3.74
N THR A 6 16.91 43.81 -3.48
CA THR A 6 16.39 42.79 -4.45
C THR A 6 17.44 41.98 -5.20
N GLY A 7 17.44 40.65 -5.00
CA GLY A 7 18.10 39.68 -5.89
C GLY A 7 18.31 38.28 -5.30
N LYS A 8 17.28 37.42 -5.33
CA LYS A 8 17.43 35.95 -5.44
C LYS A 8 17.29 35.59 -6.93
N PRO A 9 17.64 34.39 -7.43
CA PRO A 9 18.59 33.36 -6.96
C PRO A 9 19.52 32.88 -8.12
N ALA A 10 20.51 32.03 -7.85
CA ALA A 10 21.07 31.13 -8.87
C ALA A 10 21.22 29.73 -8.28
N ILE A 11 20.27 28.87 -8.66
CA ILE A 11 20.22 27.45 -8.37
C ILE A 11 20.96 26.77 -9.51
N SER A 12 21.97 25.96 -9.21
CA SER A 12 22.36 24.81 -10.03
C SER A 12 23.31 23.92 -9.22
N PRO A 13 22.85 22.82 -8.61
CA PRO A 13 23.66 21.64 -8.48
C PRO A 13 23.49 20.82 -9.75
N THR A 14 24.58 20.74 -10.50
CA THR A 14 24.84 19.80 -11.59
C THR A 14 24.26 18.42 -11.31
N LEU A 15 23.31 17.98 -12.15
CA LEU A 15 22.85 16.60 -12.23
C LEU A 15 24.01 15.74 -12.76
N ALA A 16 24.90 15.31 -11.87
CA ALA A 16 25.80 14.20 -12.17
C ALA A 16 24.97 12.92 -12.15
N GLY A 17 24.77 12.33 -13.32
CA GLY A 17 24.21 11.00 -13.50
C GLY A 17 25.09 9.97 -12.80
N GLY A 18 24.78 9.72 -11.52
CA GLY A 18 25.27 8.56 -10.80
C GLY A 18 24.29 7.43 -11.03
N GLU A 19 24.69 6.41 -11.79
CA GLU A 19 24.03 5.11 -11.76
C GLU A 19 23.82 4.71 -10.30
N VAL A 20 22.56 4.52 -9.91
CA VAL A 20 22.23 4.00 -8.59
C VAL A 20 22.66 2.54 -8.60
N PRO A 21 23.70 2.13 -7.85
CA PRO A 21 24.11 0.74 -7.87
C PRO A 21 22.95 -0.10 -7.35
N ALA A 22 22.54 -1.10 -8.13
CA ALA A 22 21.49 -2.04 -7.75
C ALA A 22 21.88 -2.68 -6.42
N ARG A 23 21.23 -2.25 -5.33
CA ARG A 23 21.49 -2.80 -4.00
C ARG A 23 21.14 -4.28 -4.03
N LYS A 24 22.16 -5.14 -3.89
CA LYS A 24 22.03 -6.57 -3.61
C LYS A 24 20.87 -6.79 -2.63
N GLY A 25 19.90 -7.61 -3.05
CA GLY A 25 18.60 -7.82 -2.40
C GLY A 25 18.72 -8.08 -0.91
N ARG A 26 18.64 -7.01 -0.13
CA ARG A 26 18.40 -7.07 1.30
C ARG A 26 16.92 -7.45 1.41
N SER A 27 16.60 -8.59 2.02
CA SER A 27 15.21 -8.94 2.33
C SER A 27 14.57 -7.72 2.97
N SER A 28 13.59 -7.12 2.28
CA SER A 28 13.00 -5.85 2.70
C SER A 28 12.37 -6.09 4.08
N PRO A 29 12.89 -5.48 5.17
CA PRO A 29 12.33 -5.69 6.52
C PRO A 29 10.84 -5.28 6.61
N SER A 30 10.38 -4.49 5.63
CA SER A 30 9.00 -4.07 5.45
C SER A 30 8.04 -5.16 4.97
N TRP A 31 8.52 -6.23 4.33
CA TRP A 31 7.65 -7.27 3.76
C TRP A 31 7.15 -8.27 4.83
N GLN A 32 7.96 -8.58 5.84
CA GLN A 32 7.64 -9.65 6.79
C GLN A 32 6.29 -9.48 7.50
N PRO A 33 5.89 -8.29 7.97
CA PRO A 33 4.57 -8.10 8.57
C PRO A 33 3.43 -8.30 7.57
N VAL A 34 3.63 -7.89 6.31
CA VAL A 34 2.67 -8.11 5.23
C VAL A 34 2.56 -9.60 4.92
N LEU A 35 3.68 -10.31 4.82
CA LEU A 35 3.71 -11.75 4.60
C LEU A 35 2.95 -12.51 5.70
N GLN A 36 3.17 -12.18 6.98
CA GLN A 36 2.45 -12.80 8.09
C GLN A 36 0.94 -12.55 8.04
N PHE A 37 0.52 -11.37 7.58
CA PHE A 37 -0.89 -11.09 7.33
C PHE A 37 -1.43 -11.96 6.18
N LEU A 38 -0.76 -11.99 5.04
CA LEU A 38 -1.18 -12.75 3.86
C LEU A 38 -1.22 -14.26 4.13
N GLN A 39 -0.27 -14.81 4.88
CA GLN A 39 -0.26 -16.23 5.27
C GLN A 39 -1.46 -16.58 6.16
N ARG A 40 -1.89 -15.66 7.03
CA ARG A 40 -3.09 -15.85 7.88
C ARG A 40 -4.37 -15.71 7.06
N ARG A 41 -4.41 -14.77 6.10
CA ARG A 41 -5.55 -14.50 5.24
C ARG A 41 -5.77 -15.63 4.22
N PHE A 42 -4.70 -16.15 3.65
CA PHE A 42 -4.67 -17.16 2.58
C PHE A 42 -4.04 -18.46 3.08
N LYS A 43 -4.74 -19.15 3.99
CA LYS A 43 -4.25 -20.40 4.60
C LYS A 43 -4.04 -21.52 3.58
N VAL A 44 -4.98 -21.63 2.64
CA VAL A 44 -4.93 -22.56 1.50
C VAL A 44 -4.71 -21.74 0.24
N GLY A 45 -3.95 -22.27 -0.72
CA GLY A 45 -3.80 -21.61 -2.02
C GLY A 45 -3.00 -20.31 -2.04
N PHE A 46 -2.19 -20.00 -1.01
CA PHE A 46 -1.40 -18.75 -0.92
C PHE A 46 -0.78 -18.28 -2.24
N ALA A 47 -0.08 -19.16 -2.95
CA ALA A 47 0.60 -18.82 -4.19
C ALA A 47 -0.39 -18.49 -5.33
N TRP A 48 -1.54 -19.16 -5.37
CA TRP A 48 -2.60 -18.89 -6.33
C TRP A 48 -3.29 -17.56 -6.03
N GLU A 49 -3.60 -17.29 -4.77
CA GLU A 49 -4.21 -16.02 -4.34
C GLU A 49 -3.35 -14.81 -4.71
N LEU A 50 -2.02 -14.94 -4.57
CA LEU A 50 -1.08 -13.90 -5.00
C LEU A 50 -0.90 -13.87 -6.51
N HIS A 51 -0.92 -15.00 -7.20
CA HIS A 51 -0.91 -15.02 -8.67
C HIS A 51 -2.10 -14.23 -9.24
N VAL A 52 -3.31 -14.49 -8.75
CA VAL A 52 -4.53 -13.79 -9.19
C VAL A 52 -4.44 -12.28 -8.97
N ARG A 53 -3.87 -11.83 -7.83
CA ARG A 53 -3.80 -10.40 -7.49
C ARG A 53 -2.63 -9.66 -8.11
N THR A 54 -1.52 -10.34 -8.36
CA THR A 54 -0.27 -9.71 -8.79
C THR A 54 0.10 -10.01 -10.24
N GLY A 55 -0.56 -10.97 -10.87
CA GLY A 55 -0.23 -11.46 -12.21
C GLY A 55 1.10 -12.23 -12.28
N ARG A 56 1.85 -12.37 -11.16
CA ARG A 56 3.13 -13.08 -11.15
C ARG A 56 2.91 -14.58 -11.18
N HIS A 57 3.83 -15.31 -11.80
CA HIS A 57 3.76 -16.76 -11.93
C HIS A 57 3.65 -17.44 -10.55
N PRO A 58 2.84 -18.51 -10.37
CA PRO A 58 2.64 -19.15 -9.07
C PRO A 58 3.94 -19.58 -8.37
N ASP A 59 4.97 -20.01 -9.11
CA ASP A 59 6.25 -20.40 -8.50
C ASP A 59 7.02 -19.22 -7.91
N VAL A 60 6.92 -18.04 -8.51
CA VAL A 60 7.46 -16.79 -7.93
C VAL A 60 6.70 -16.49 -6.64
N CYS A 61 5.37 -16.59 -6.66
CA CYS A 61 4.52 -16.39 -5.48
C CYS A 61 4.82 -17.40 -4.34
N LYS A 62 5.12 -18.66 -4.68
CA LYS A 62 5.57 -19.68 -3.69
C LYS A 62 6.85 -19.24 -3.00
N SER A 63 7.79 -18.65 -3.74
CA SER A 63 9.06 -18.17 -3.18
C SER A 63 8.85 -17.09 -2.11
N TRP A 64 7.86 -16.21 -2.29
CA TRP A 64 7.52 -15.16 -1.33
C TRP A 64 6.92 -15.70 -0.03
N LYS A 65 6.24 -16.87 -0.09
CA LYS A 65 5.65 -17.51 1.10
C LYS A 65 6.71 -17.80 2.16
N THR A 66 7.95 -18.05 1.75
CA THR A 66 9.06 -18.38 2.66
C THR A 66 9.68 -17.16 3.32
N GLY A 67 9.38 -15.94 2.85
CA GLY A 67 10.04 -14.71 3.29
C GLY A 67 11.47 -14.52 2.79
N LYS A 68 12.05 -15.50 2.07
CA LYS A 68 13.37 -15.37 1.43
C LYS A 68 13.37 -14.33 0.31
N HIS A 69 12.24 -14.19 -0.37
CA HIS A 69 12.02 -13.23 -1.44
C HIS A 69 10.82 -12.34 -1.10
N ALA A 70 10.83 -11.13 -1.64
CA ALA A 70 9.73 -10.17 -1.55
C ALA A 70 9.19 -9.88 -2.96
N PRO A 71 7.93 -9.44 -3.09
CA PRO A 71 7.41 -8.94 -4.35
C PRO A 71 8.23 -7.72 -4.83
N ASP A 72 8.38 -7.62 -6.14
CA ASP A 72 8.87 -6.41 -6.78
C ASP A 72 7.84 -5.26 -6.67
N ALA A 73 8.21 -4.07 -7.13
CA ALA A 73 7.39 -2.87 -7.00
C ALA A 73 6.03 -3.00 -7.72
N GLU A 74 6.00 -3.57 -8.93
CA GLU A 74 4.77 -3.75 -9.70
C GLU A 74 3.83 -4.74 -9.01
N ALA A 75 4.37 -5.87 -8.54
CA ALA A 75 3.61 -6.86 -7.80
C ALA A 75 3.06 -6.30 -6.48
N LEU A 76 3.83 -5.44 -5.79
CA LEU A 76 3.37 -4.77 -4.58
C LEU A 76 2.28 -3.74 -4.87
N ILE A 77 2.40 -2.97 -5.96
CA ILE A 77 1.36 -2.03 -6.41
C ILE A 77 0.07 -2.78 -6.76
N ALA A 78 0.18 -3.88 -7.51
CA ALA A 78 -0.97 -4.71 -7.85
C ALA A 78 -1.65 -5.29 -6.60
N LEU A 79 -0.86 -5.71 -5.61
CA LEU A 79 -1.38 -6.16 -4.32
C LEU A 79 -2.08 -5.03 -3.54
N ILE A 80 -1.52 -3.82 -3.58
CA ILE A 80 -2.13 -2.61 -2.97
C ILE A 80 -3.45 -2.23 -3.67
N ASN A 81 -3.59 -2.53 -4.96
CA ASN A 81 -4.82 -2.25 -5.71
C ASN A 81 -5.85 -3.41 -5.65
N SER A 82 -5.57 -4.45 -4.86
CA SER A 82 -6.48 -5.59 -4.69
C SER A 82 -7.41 -5.43 -3.48
N ASP A 83 -8.32 -6.38 -3.29
CA ASP A 83 -9.25 -6.45 -2.15
C ASP A 83 -8.56 -6.48 -0.77
N VAL A 84 -7.28 -6.83 -0.69
CA VAL A 84 -6.47 -6.81 0.55
C VAL A 84 -5.56 -5.58 0.67
N GLY A 85 -5.61 -4.68 -0.30
CA GLY A 85 -4.67 -3.56 -0.44
C GLY A 85 -4.66 -2.60 0.75
N ASP A 86 -5.84 -2.33 1.30
CA ASP A 86 -6.06 -1.51 2.49
C ASP A 86 -5.25 -2.02 3.69
N ASP A 87 -5.33 -3.33 3.94
CA ASP A 87 -4.59 -3.97 5.02
C ASP A 87 -3.08 -3.92 4.77
N VAL A 88 -2.66 -4.10 3.51
CA VAL A 88 -1.25 -4.00 3.11
C VAL A 88 -0.71 -2.60 3.38
N ILE A 89 -1.39 -1.53 2.94
CA ILE A 89 -0.99 -0.14 3.21
C ILE A 89 -0.93 0.12 4.72
N ARG A 90 -1.94 -0.32 5.46
CA ARG A 90 -2.00 -0.14 6.91
C ARG A 90 -0.83 -0.80 7.62
N ILE A 91 -0.46 -2.01 7.22
CA ILE A 91 0.68 -2.75 7.79
C ILE A 91 2.00 -2.07 7.44
N LEU A 92 2.20 -1.71 6.17
CA LEU A 92 3.42 -1.04 5.70
C LEU A 92 3.65 0.31 6.38
N THR A 93 2.57 1.02 6.71
CA THR A 93 2.65 2.35 7.31
C THR A 93 2.53 2.36 8.84
N ARG A 94 2.16 1.24 9.49
CA ARG A 94 1.80 1.18 10.92
C ARG A 94 2.79 1.89 11.85
N ASN A 95 4.08 1.62 11.68
CA ASN A 95 5.13 2.17 12.55
C ASN A 95 5.71 3.49 12.02
N ASN A 96 5.20 4.00 10.89
CA ASN A 96 5.63 5.27 10.35
C ASN A 96 4.90 6.43 11.07
N THR A 97 5.69 7.21 11.81
CA THR A 97 5.24 8.34 12.62
C THR A 97 5.22 9.67 11.86
N GLN A 98 5.72 9.70 10.62
CA GLN A 98 5.72 10.89 9.78
C GLN A 98 4.29 11.36 9.48
N ALA A 99 4.12 12.67 9.34
CA ALA A 99 2.80 13.31 9.23
C ALA A 99 1.99 12.78 8.04
N TRP A 100 2.62 12.59 6.88
CA TRP A 100 1.95 12.05 5.69
C TRP A 100 1.41 10.64 5.90
N ALA A 101 2.13 9.78 6.64
CA ALA A 101 1.70 8.40 6.88
C ALA A 101 0.51 8.35 7.85
N LYS A 102 0.51 9.22 8.86
CA LYS A 102 -0.64 9.40 9.76
C LYS A 102 -1.86 9.94 8.99
N ALA A 103 -1.66 10.94 8.14
CA ALA A 103 -2.72 11.52 7.31
C ALA A 103 -3.31 10.47 6.35
N LEU A 104 -2.46 9.69 5.67
CA LEU A 104 -2.88 8.61 4.78
C LEU A 104 -3.77 7.59 5.51
N ARG A 105 -3.33 7.07 6.67
CA ARG A 105 -4.13 6.12 7.47
C ARG A 105 -5.47 6.73 7.91
N ARG A 106 -5.48 8.01 8.30
CA ARG A 106 -6.71 8.70 8.70
C ARG A 106 -7.68 8.84 7.53
N THR A 107 -7.21 9.31 6.38
CA THR A 107 -8.03 9.46 5.17
C THR A 107 -8.63 8.13 4.74
N HIS A 108 -7.80 7.08 4.80
CA HIS A 108 -8.21 5.72 4.47
C HIS A 108 -9.33 5.20 5.40
N GLU A 109 -9.17 5.35 6.72
CA GLU A 109 -10.19 4.96 7.69
C GLU A 109 -11.50 5.74 7.50
N ILE A 110 -11.41 7.04 7.21
CA ILE A 110 -12.59 7.88 6.91
C ILE A 110 -13.33 7.35 5.67
N ALA A 111 -12.61 7.05 4.59
CA ALA A 111 -13.21 6.51 3.37
C ALA A 111 -13.94 5.19 3.63
N LYS A 112 -13.31 4.29 4.40
CA LYS A 112 -13.92 3.02 4.81
C LYS A 112 -15.21 3.22 5.61
N LEU A 113 -15.19 4.10 6.60
CA LEU A 113 -16.37 4.41 7.41
C LEU A 113 -17.50 5.01 6.57
N ARG A 114 -17.17 5.87 5.60
CA ARG A 114 -18.15 6.43 4.66
C ARG A 114 -18.78 5.36 3.76
N SER A 115 -17.99 4.41 3.28
CA SER A 115 -18.53 3.27 2.51
C SER A 115 -19.47 2.43 3.36
N LEU A 116 -19.09 2.11 4.60
CA LEU A 116 -19.92 1.34 5.52
C LEU A 116 -21.23 2.07 5.85
N GLN A 117 -21.16 3.39 6.04
CA GLN A 117 -22.33 4.23 6.24
C GLN A 117 -23.29 4.13 5.04
N ALA A 118 -22.77 4.29 3.81
CA ALA A 118 -23.58 4.21 2.60
C ALA A 118 -24.17 2.81 2.36
N ASP A 119 -23.47 1.73 2.71
CA ASP A 119 -24.01 0.37 2.66
C ASP A 119 -25.12 0.17 3.71
N THR A 120 -24.93 0.70 4.91
CA THR A 120 -25.90 0.59 6.00
C THR A 120 -27.17 1.36 5.70
N GLU A 121 -27.05 2.58 5.18
CA GLU A 121 -28.18 3.40 4.73
C GLU A 121 -28.98 2.71 3.62
N ARG A 122 -28.29 2.06 2.67
CA ARG A 122 -28.94 1.27 1.61
C ARG A 122 -29.72 0.07 2.17
N ARG A 123 -29.14 -0.65 3.13
CA ARG A 123 -29.81 -1.79 3.79
C ARG A 123 -31.01 -1.34 4.61
N LEU A 124 -30.87 -0.25 5.35
CA LEU A 124 -31.98 0.33 6.11
C LEU A 124 -33.14 0.73 5.19
N ALA A 125 -32.85 1.43 4.09
CA ALA A 125 -33.87 1.82 3.12
C ALA A 125 -34.55 0.62 2.43
N ALA A 126 -33.84 -0.50 2.24
CA ALA A 126 -34.44 -1.73 1.72
C ALA A 126 -35.42 -2.35 2.73
N LEU A 127 -35.02 -2.44 4.01
CA LEU A 127 -35.87 -2.94 5.09
C LEU A 127 -37.10 -2.05 5.31
N GLU A 128 -36.95 -0.71 5.26
CA GLU A 128 -38.06 0.24 5.34
C GLU A 128 -39.07 0.09 4.19
N ARG A 129 -38.62 -0.44 3.05
CA ARG A 129 -39.48 -0.77 1.89
C ARG A 129 -40.04 -2.19 1.93
N GLY A 130 -39.79 -2.94 3.00
CA GLY A 130 -40.21 -4.34 3.14
C GLY A 130 -39.45 -5.31 2.22
N LEU A 131 -38.29 -4.91 1.72
CA LEU A 131 -37.39 -5.77 0.96
C LEU A 131 -36.38 -6.40 1.92
N GLU A 132 -36.57 -7.68 2.24
CA GLU A 132 -35.56 -8.46 2.95
C GLU A 132 -34.34 -8.68 2.01
N PRO A 133 -33.10 -8.49 2.52
CA PRO A 133 -31.88 -8.62 1.73
C PRO A 133 -31.53 -10.07 1.34
#